data_AF-A0A316ML85-F1
#
_entry.id   AF-A0A316ML85-F1
#
_cell.length_a   1.000
_cell.length_b   1.000
_cell.length_c   1.000
_cell.angle_alpha   90.00
_cell.angle_beta   90.00
_cell.angle_gamma   90.00
#
_symmetry.space_group_name_H-M   'P 1'
#
loop_
_entity.id
_entity.type
_entity.pdbx_description
1 polymer ?
#
loop_
_entity_poly.entity_id
_entity_poly.type
_entity_poly.pdbx_seq_one_letter_code
_entity_poly.pdbx_strand_id
1 'polypeptide(L)'
;MVILAMPCFAGTKMVTGSVSELIGAKVVPVSINWNDAIYGKAGTLEDFLSTAERNSDWEKASLGYFLTRMNESIVEYGVRVSDSQSDESKYKLEIVVNSISKGGDIKGEIVVSAIGSTDPIAVIAFSSDDADSNDKIAFRDQFKSIGKSLGKLFVKDFKEAEKAKKNH
;
A
#
# COMPACT_ATOMS: atom_id res chain seq x y z
N MET A 1 -0.13 -18.61 19.88
CA MET A 1 0.05 -17.67 18.75
C MET A 1 -0.93 -18.11 17.67
N VAL A 2 -2.04 -17.37 17.50
CA VAL A 2 -3.05 -17.72 16.50
C VAL A 2 -2.50 -17.28 15.15
N ILE A 3 -2.09 -18.25 14.33
CA ILE A 3 -1.83 -18.02 12.91
C ILE A 3 -3.22 -17.79 12.30
N LEU A 4 -3.63 -16.53 12.24
CA LEU A 4 -4.76 -16.11 11.41
C LEU A 4 -4.36 -16.39 9.96
N ALA A 5 -4.69 -17.58 9.48
CA ALA A 5 -4.63 -17.92 8.08
C ALA A 5 -5.69 -17.06 7.37
N MET A 6 -5.31 -15.82 7.03
CA MET A 6 -6.08 -15.02 6.10
C MET A 6 -6.10 -15.77 4.76
N PRO A 7 -7.26 -15.91 4.11
CA PRO A 7 -7.32 -16.45 2.76
C PRO A 7 -6.31 -15.70 1.86
N CYS A 8 -5.64 -16.42 0.95
CA CYS A 8 -4.79 -15.78 -0.05
C CYS A 8 -5.67 -14.91 -0.95
N PHE A 9 -5.68 -13.59 -0.71
CA PHE A 9 -6.32 -12.61 -1.59
C PHE A 9 -5.22 -11.88 -2.36
N ALA A 10 -5.11 -12.10 -3.67
CA ALA A 10 -4.30 -11.24 -4.51
C ALA A 10 -4.97 -9.86 -4.63
N GLY A 11 -4.30 -8.81 -4.17
CA GLY A 11 -4.80 -7.43 -4.16
C GLY A 11 -5.01 -6.87 -2.74
N THR A 12 -5.99 -5.97 -2.61
CA THR A 12 -6.26 -5.20 -1.38
C THR A 12 -7.68 -5.42 -0.87
N LYS A 13 -7.85 -5.36 0.45
CA LYS A 13 -9.14 -5.53 1.12
C LYS A 13 -9.24 -4.62 2.34
N MET A 14 -10.33 -3.85 2.42
CA MET A 14 -10.63 -3.05 3.60
C MET A 14 -10.87 -3.98 4.80
N VAL A 15 -10.12 -3.78 5.89
CA VAL A 15 -10.25 -4.55 7.13
C VAL A 15 -11.11 -3.77 8.11
N THR A 16 -10.78 -2.49 8.32
CA THR A 16 -11.53 -1.58 9.19
C THR A 16 -11.53 -0.17 8.62
N GLY A 17 -12.56 0.59 8.97
CA GLY A 17 -12.67 2.00 8.64
C GLY A 17 -13.14 2.28 7.21
N SER A 18 -12.98 3.52 6.79
CA SER A 18 -13.34 4.04 5.47
C SER A 18 -12.32 5.10 5.08
N VAL A 19 -12.06 5.23 3.78
CA VAL A 19 -11.17 6.28 3.27
C VAL A 19 -11.96 7.48 2.75
N SER A 20 -13.29 7.48 2.82
CA SER A 20 -14.16 8.56 2.34
C SER A 20 -13.79 9.98 2.84
N GLU A 21 -13.15 10.09 4.01
CA GLU A 21 -12.64 11.36 4.56
C GLU A 21 -11.46 11.95 3.78
N LEU A 22 -10.82 11.16 2.91
CA LEU A 22 -9.71 11.59 2.07
C LEU A 22 -10.18 12.37 0.84
N ILE A 23 -11.49 12.36 0.50
CA ILE A 23 -12.00 13.12 -0.66
C ILE A 23 -11.59 14.60 -0.53
N GLY A 24 -10.88 15.12 -1.53
CA GLY A 24 -10.36 16.49 -1.52
C GLY A 24 -9.17 16.74 -0.60
N ALA A 25 -8.50 15.69 -0.09
CA ALA A 25 -7.33 15.81 0.79
C ALA A 25 -6.08 16.43 0.12
N LYS A 26 -6.12 16.68 -1.20
CA LYS A 26 -5.00 17.14 -2.02
C LYS A 26 -3.82 16.18 -2.00
N VAL A 27 -2.88 16.32 -1.06
CA VAL A 27 -1.65 15.54 -1.00
C VAL A 27 -1.69 14.60 0.20
N VAL A 28 -1.47 13.31 -0.05
CA VAL A 28 -1.37 12.26 0.97
C VAL A 28 0.02 11.61 0.86
N PRO A 29 0.98 11.96 1.74
CA PRO A 29 2.28 11.30 1.78
C PRO A 29 2.15 9.80 2.05
N VAL A 30 3.00 9.04 1.37
CA VAL A 30 3.12 7.59 1.45
C VAL A 30 4.53 7.20 1.85
N SER A 31 4.63 6.30 2.83
CA SER A 31 5.88 5.64 3.20
C SER A 31 5.74 4.11 3.13
N ILE A 32 6.87 3.42 2.98
CA ILE A 32 6.94 1.96 3.12
C ILE A 32 7.76 1.65 4.36
N ASN A 33 7.25 0.74 5.18
CA ASN A 33 7.89 0.26 6.39
C ASN A 33 8.17 -1.24 6.26
N TRP A 34 9.45 -1.59 6.33
CA TRP A 34 9.95 -2.96 6.18
C TRP A 34 10.51 -3.54 7.48
N ASN A 35 10.50 -2.79 8.58
CA ASN A 35 11.29 -3.10 9.78
C ASN A 35 10.99 -4.49 10.35
N ASP A 36 9.73 -4.92 10.26
CA ASP A 36 9.26 -6.21 10.80
C ASP A 36 8.97 -7.25 9.71
N ALA A 37 9.45 -7.04 8.48
CA ALA A 37 9.20 -7.95 7.37
C ALA A 37 9.95 -9.28 7.53
N ILE A 38 9.20 -10.39 7.60
CA ILE A 38 9.78 -11.74 7.72
C ILE A 38 9.92 -12.38 6.33
N TYR A 39 11.13 -12.79 5.98
CA TYR A 39 11.41 -13.55 4.76
C TYR A 39 11.29 -15.07 5.00
N GLY A 40 10.42 -15.73 4.25
CA GLY A 40 10.19 -17.18 4.37
C GLY A 40 9.62 -17.55 5.74
N LYS A 41 10.33 -18.39 6.51
CA LYS A 41 9.86 -18.84 7.84
C LYS A 41 10.48 -18.07 9.01
N ALA A 42 11.64 -17.44 8.82
CA ALA A 42 12.41 -16.80 9.89
C ALA A 42 13.53 -15.86 9.37
N GLY A 43 13.66 -15.69 8.06
CA GLY A 43 14.68 -14.82 7.48
C GLY A 43 14.31 -13.35 7.60
N THR A 44 15.29 -12.50 7.35
CA THR A 44 15.19 -11.04 7.35
C THR A 44 14.93 -10.51 5.93
N LEU A 45 14.58 -9.23 5.82
CA LEU A 45 14.62 -8.54 4.54
C LEU A 45 16.02 -8.64 3.90
N GLU A 46 17.10 -8.48 4.67
CA GLU A 46 18.48 -8.57 4.15
C GLU A 46 18.78 -9.92 3.51
N ASP A 47 18.30 -11.02 4.11
CA ASP A 47 18.44 -12.36 3.55
C ASP A 47 17.78 -12.46 2.18
N PHE A 48 16.58 -11.89 2.01
CA PHE A 48 15.92 -11.80 0.71
C PHE A 48 16.73 -10.92 -0.25
N LEU A 49 17.16 -9.74 0.20
CA LEU A 49 17.91 -8.77 -0.59
C LEU A 49 19.19 -9.37 -1.18
N SER A 50 19.87 -10.24 -0.42
CA SER A 50 21.13 -10.87 -0.84
C SER A 50 21.02 -11.81 -2.05
N THR A 51 19.81 -12.31 -2.37
CA THR A 51 19.62 -13.36 -3.39
C THR A 51 18.95 -12.91 -4.67
N ALA A 52 18.45 -11.67 -4.78
CA ALA A 52 17.81 -11.19 -6.02
C ALA A 52 18.59 -10.01 -6.62
N GLU A 53 18.58 -9.89 -7.95
CA GLU A 53 19.23 -8.78 -8.68
C GLU A 53 18.45 -7.47 -8.49
N ARG A 54 19.12 -6.41 -8.00
CA ARG A 54 18.44 -5.16 -7.58
C ARG A 54 19.29 -3.92 -7.81
N ASN A 55 18.63 -2.80 -8.07
CA ASN A 55 19.22 -1.47 -7.98
C ASN A 55 19.37 -1.00 -6.52
N SER A 56 20.31 -0.08 -6.28
CA SER A 56 20.56 0.51 -4.96
C SER A 56 19.40 1.35 -4.42
N ASP A 57 18.47 1.79 -5.29
CA ASP A 57 17.32 2.63 -4.97
C ASP A 57 15.98 1.87 -5.05
N TRP A 58 16.02 0.53 -4.93
CA TRP A 58 14.85 -0.33 -5.12
C TRP A 58 13.62 0.06 -4.30
N GLU A 59 13.79 0.56 -3.07
CA GLU A 59 12.68 1.01 -2.22
C GLU A 59 11.95 2.20 -2.84
N LYS A 60 12.73 3.21 -3.27
CA LYS A 60 12.19 4.41 -3.89
C LYS A 60 11.55 4.10 -5.23
N ALA A 61 12.18 3.24 -6.03
CA ALA A 61 11.63 2.79 -7.30
C ALA A 61 10.30 2.02 -7.10
N SER A 62 10.26 1.12 -6.11
CA SER A 62 9.06 0.37 -5.71
C SER A 62 7.91 1.29 -5.34
N LEU A 63 8.18 2.26 -4.46
CA LEU A 63 7.19 3.27 -4.06
C LEU A 63 6.69 4.06 -5.28
N GLY A 64 7.59 4.46 -6.18
CA GLY A 64 7.23 5.16 -7.42
C GLY A 64 6.21 4.41 -8.28
N TYR A 65 6.35 3.08 -8.39
CA TYR A 65 5.38 2.25 -9.12
C TYR A 65 4.01 2.23 -8.44
N PHE A 66 3.97 2.10 -7.11
CA PHE A 66 2.73 2.18 -6.34
C PHE A 66 2.04 3.54 -6.52
N LEU A 67 2.78 4.63 -6.34
CA LEU A 67 2.26 6.00 -6.43
C LEU A 67 1.67 6.28 -7.81
N THR A 68 2.36 5.85 -8.87
CA THR A 68 1.89 5.99 -10.24
C THR A 68 0.55 5.28 -10.43
N ARG A 69 0.47 4.00 -10.05
CA ARG A 69 -0.73 3.18 -10.24
C ARG A 69 -1.92 3.62 -9.40
N MET A 70 -1.67 4.11 -8.20
CA MET A 70 -2.74 4.62 -7.34
C MET A 70 -3.30 5.93 -7.90
N ASN A 71 -2.42 6.88 -8.28
CA ASN A 71 -2.82 8.18 -8.82
C ASN A 71 -3.58 8.09 -10.15
N GLU A 72 -3.34 7.06 -10.98
CA GLU A 72 -4.14 6.79 -12.19
C GLU A 72 -5.65 6.70 -11.90
N SER A 73 -6.05 6.34 -10.68
CA SER A 73 -7.46 6.12 -10.31
C SER A 73 -8.07 7.21 -9.43
N ILE A 74 -7.29 7.82 -8.52
CA ILE A 74 -7.87 8.62 -7.42
C ILE A 74 -7.81 10.14 -7.60
N VAL A 75 -7.04 10.63 -8.57
CA VAL A 75 -6.83 12.07 -8.79
C VAL A 75 -8.14 12.80 -9.11
N GLU A 76 -9.10 12.14 -9.77
CA GLU A 76 -10.42 12.72 -10.07
C GLU A 76 -11.23 13.08 -8.80
N TYR A 77 -10.91 12.48 -7.64
CA TYR A 77 -11.55 12.78 -6.34
C TYR A 77 -10.78 13.84 -5.53
N GLY A 78 -9.84 14.55 -6.15
CA GLY A 78 -9.03 15.58 -5.48
C GLY A 78 -8.02 15.02 -4.49
N VAL A 79 -7.57 13.77 -4.70
CA VAL A 79 -6.58 13.08 -3.87
C VAL A 79 -5.38 12.70 -4.73
N ARG A 80 -4.17 13.01 -4.26
CA ARG A 80 -2.91 12.64 -4.88
C ARG A 80 -1.99 12.06 -3.83
N VAL A 81 -1.48 10.86 -4.08
CA VAL A 81 -0.44 10.26 -3.24
C VAL A 81 0.95 10.66 -3.72
N SER A 82 1.87 10.86 -2.78
CA SER A 82 3.27 11.23 -3.04
C SER A 82 4.24 10.60 -2.03
N ASP A 83 5.53 10.56 -2.37
CA ASP A 83 6.63 10.16 -1.46
C ASP A 83 7.08 11.30 -0.53
N SER A 84 6.44 12.46 -0.63
CA SER A 84 6.79 13.69 0.06
C SER A 84 5.58 14.26 0.79
N GLN A 85 5.81 14.74 2.01
CA GLN A 85 4.84 15.48 2.79
C GLN A 85 4.85 16.96 2.35
N SER A 86 3.66 17.56 2.28
CA SER A 86 3.48 19.00 2.14
C SER A 86 2.85 19.59 3.40
N ASP A 87 2.97 20.91 3.59
CA ASP A 87 2.30 21.62 4.69
C ASP A 87 0.77 21.52 4.61
N GLU A 88 0.23 21.19 3.44
CA GLU A 88 -1.21 20.99 3.23
C GLU A 88 -1.67 19.55 3.53
N SER A 89 -0.74 18.63 3.81
CA SER A 89 -1.05 17.23 4.03
C SER A 89 -1.77 17.05 5.36
N LYS A 90 -2.99 16.49 5.32
CA LYS A 90 -3.79 16.20 6.52
C LYS A 90 -3.76 14.74 6.94
N TYR A 91 -3.51 13.87 5.97
CA TYR A 91 -3.49 12.42 6.14
C TYR A 91 -2.17 11.86 5.65
N LYS A 92 -1.84 10.67 6.10
CA LYS A 92 -0.69 9.88 5.64
C LYS A 92 -1.12 8.44 5.41
N LEU A 93 -0.36 7.75 4.58
CA LEU A 93 -0.52 6.34 4.29
C LEU A 93 0.81 5.62 4.54
N GLU A 94 0.81 4.61 5.40
CA GLU A 94 1.97 3.78 5.65
C GLU A 94 1.71 2.38 5.11
N ILE A 95 2.57 1.89 4.22
CA ILE A 95 2.57 0.51 3.73
C ILE A 95 3.50 -0.30 4.63
N VAL A 96 2.93 -1.12 5.51
CA VAL A 96 3.68 -2.00 6.40
C VAL A 96 3.78 -3.37 5.73
N VAL A 97 5.01 -3.81 5.43
CA VAL A 97 5.25 -5.14 4.87
C VAL A 97 5.56 -6.10 6.00
N ASN A 98 4.71 -7.14 6.15
CA ASN A 98 4.82 -8.10 7.24
C ASN A 98 5.55 -9.38 6.83
N SER A 99 5.41 -9.81 5.57
CA SER A 99 6.03 -11.06 5.11
C SER A 99 6.42 -11.02 3.64
N ILE A 100 7.55 -11.66 3.32
CA ILE A 100 8.07 -11.87 1.98
C ILE A 100 8.24 -13.38 1.77
N SER A 101 7.62 -13.94 0.74
CA SER A 101 7.77 -15.36 0.40
C SER A 101 9.13 -15.64 -0.26
N LYS A 102 9.51 -16.92 -0.37
CA LYS A 102 10.70 -17.31 -1.16
C LYS A 102 10.61 -16.92 -2.64
N GLY A 103 9.39 -16.85 -3.18
CA GLY A 103 9.14 -16.39 -4.54
C GLY A 103 9.17 -14.87 -4.69
N GLY A 104 9.22 -14.12 -3.59
CA GLY A 104 9.13 -12.65 -3.59
C GLY A 104 7.72 -12.11 -3.44
N ASP A 105 6.73 -12.96 -3.14
CA ASP A 105 5.37 -12.51 -2.84
C ASP A 105 5.36 -11.71 -1.54
N ILE A 106 4.60 -10.62 -1.49
CA ILE A 106 4.55 -9.77 -0.29
C ILE A 106 3.15 -9.71 0.29
N LYS A 107 3.08 -9.61 1.61
CA LYS A 107 1.84 -9.40 2.36
C LYS A 107 2.04 -8.38 3.47
N GLY A 108 0.99 -7.67 3.79
CA GLY A 108 0.97 -6.79 4.95
C GLY A 108 -0.27 -5.93 5.00
N GLU A 109 -0.12 -4.74 5.58
CA GLU A 109 -1.21 -3.80 5.80
C GLU A 109 -0.86 -2.39 5.33
N ILE A 110 -1.88 -1.66 4.92
CA ILE A 110 -1.80 -0.25 4.58
C ILE A 110 -2.63 0.48 5.61
N VAL A 111 -1.98 1.37 6.36
CA VAL A 111 -2.59 2.14 7.44
C VAL A 111 -2.78 3.57 6.96
N VAL A 112 -4.01 4.06 7.07
CA VAL A 112 -4.35 5.44 6.76
C VAL A 112 -4.68 6.16 8.06
N SER A 113 -4.01 7.28 8.32
CA SER A 113 -4.17 8.05 9.56
C SER A 113 -4.08 9.55 9.29
N ALA A 114 -4.66 10.36 10.19
CA ALA A 114 -4.37 11.78 10.22
C ALA A 114 -2.90 12.03 10.63
N ILE A 115 -2.29 13.09 10.09
CA ILE A 115 -0.95 13.50 10.52
C ILE A 115 -1.01 13.91 12.00
N GLY A 116 -0.06 13.40 12.80
CA GLY A 116 -0.01 13.61 14.24
C GLY A 116 -0.91 12.67 15.06
N SER A 117 -1.71 11.83 14.41
CA SER A 117 -2.49 10.78 15.09
C SER A 117 -1.80 9.42 15.01
N THR A 118 -2.04 8.60 16.03
CA THR A 118 -1.70 7.16 16.04
C THR A 118 -2.91 6.27 15.76
N ASP A 119 -4.12 6.84 15.81
CA ASP A 119 -5.35 6.10 15.55
C ASP A 119 -5.57 5.95 14.03
N PRO A 120 -5.78 4.73 13.53
CA PRO A 120 -6.04 4.50 12.12
C PRO A 120 -7.48 4.91 11.74
N ILE A 121 -7.59 5.70 10.67
CA ILE A 121 -8.86 5.99 9.99
C ILE A 121 -9.30 4.76 9.20
N ALA A 122 -8.35 4.09 8.55
CA ALA A 122 -8.58 2.85 7.83
C ALA A 122 -7.37 1.93 7.90
N VAL A 123 -7.65 0.62 7.90
CA VAL A 123 -6.64 -0.44 7.76
C VAL A 123 -7.04 -1.31 6.58
N ILE A 124 -6.12 -1.47 5.63
CA ILE A 124 -6.33 -2.24 4.40
C ILE A 124 -5.29 -3.36 4.35
N ALA A 125 -5.72 -4.61 4.35
CA ALA A 125 -4.81 -5.72 4.13
C ALA A 125 -4.44 -5.80 2.64
N PHE A 126 -3.19 -6.16 2.34
CA PHE A 126 -2.73 -6.43 0.99
C PHE A 126 -1.97 -7.75 0.89
N SER A 127 -2.03 -8.37 -0.28
CA SER A 127 -1.13 -9.43 -0.67
C SER A 127 -0.89 -9.39 -2.18
N SER A 128 0.33 -9.67 -2.63
CA SER A 128 0.65 -9.76 -4.05
C SER A 128 1.63 -10.90 -4.31
N ASP A 129 1.23 -11.77 -5.22
CA ASP A 129 1.98 -12.91 -5.78
C ASP A 129 2.50 -12.62 -7.19
N ASP A 130 2.52 -11.34 -7.59
CA ASP A 130 2.99 -10.88 -8.89
C ASP A 130 4.53 -10.77 -8.93
N ALA A 131 5.23 -11.69 -8.26
CA ALA A 131 6.67 -11.67 -8.21
C ALA A 131 7.30 -12.16 -9.52
N ASP A 132 8.03 -11.27 -10.20
CA ASP A 132 8.91 -11.64 -11.32
C ASP A 132 10.38 -11.49 -10.91
N SER A 133 11.16 -12.54 -11.15
CA SER A 133 12.59 -12.60 -10.86
C SER A 133 13.47 -11.98 -11.95
N ASN A 134 12.88 -11.57 -13.08
CA ASN A 134 13.63 -11.10 -14.26
C ASN A 134 13.89 -9.59 -14.28
N ASP A 135 13.31 -8.83 -13.36
CA ASP A 135 13.48 -7.38 -13.29
C ASP A 135 14.56 -6.96 -12.28
N LYS A 136 15.43 -6.02 -12.65
CA LYS A 136 16.47 -5.43 -11.79
C LYS A 136 15.93 -4.57 -10.64
N ILE A 137 14.61 -4.52 -10.46
CA ILE A 137 13.97 -3.72 -9.41
C ILE A 137 13.10 -4.66 -8.58
N ALA A 138 13.56 -4.97 -7.37
CA ALA A 138 12.78 -5.76 -6.44
C ALA A 138 11.41 -5.12 -6.18
N PHE A 139 10.37 -5.95 -6.15
CA PHE A 139 8.98 -5.61 -5.84
C PHE A 139 8.25 -4.71 -6.85
N ARG A 140 8.80 -4.47 -8.04
CA ARG A 140 8.17 -3.63 -9.07
C ARG A 140 6.71 -4.02 -9.35
N ASP A 141 6.48 -5.28 -9.70
CA ASP A 141 5.16 -5.73 -10.13
C ASP A 141 4.18 -5.87 -8.96
N GLN A 142 4.69 -6.25 -7.80
CA GLN A 142 3.93 -6.27 -6.56
C GLN A 142 3.39 -4.88 -6.22
N PHE A 143 4.24 -3.85 -6.21
CA PHE A 143 3.79 -2.48 -5.92
C PHE A 143 2.91 -1.88 -7.02
N LYS A 144 3.10 -2.25 -8.30
CA LYS A 144 2.14 -1.89 -9.36
C LYS A 144 0.76 -2.49 -9.08
N SER A 145 0.72 -3.77 -8.73
CA SER A 145 -0.51 -4.52 -8.48
C SER A 145 -1.25 -3.99 -7.26
N ILE A 146 -0.52 -3.78 -6.16
CA ILE A 146 -1.04 -3.18 -4.93
C ILE A 146 -1.58 -1.77 -5.20
N GLY A 147 -0.81 -0.90 -5.86
CA GLY A 147 -1.25 0.47 -6.17
C GLY A 147 -2.53 0.50 -7.02
N LYS A 148 -2.63 -0.38 -8.03
CA LYS A 148 -3.83 -0.51 -8.87
C LYS A 148 -5.03 -1.05 -8.09
N SER A 149 -4.81 -2.05 -7.25
CA SER A 149 -5.87 -2.66 -6.43
C SER A 149 -6.40 -1.66 -5.40
N LEU A 150 -5.50 -0.97 -4.70
CA LEU A 150 -5.85 0.03 -3.70
C LEU A 150 -6.58 1.21 -4.34
N GLY A 151 -6.12 1.70 -5.50
CA GLY A 151 -6.79 2.76 -6.24
C GLY A 151 -8.25 2.41 -6.55
N LYS A 152 -8.53 1.18 -7.01
CA LYS A 152 -9.91 0.72 -7.23
C LYS A 152 -10.73 0.67 -5.94
N LEU A 153 -10.12 0.23 -4.85
CA LEU A 153 -10.76 0.17 -3.53
C LEU A 153 -11.16 1.58 -3.05
N PHE A 154 -10.26 2.55 -3.19
CA PHE A 154 -10.52 3.96 -2.84
C PHE A 154 -11.65 4.54 -3.69
N VAL A 155 -11.60 4.35 -5.01
CA VAL A 155 -12.66 4.82 -5.93
C VAL A 155 -14.02 4.23 -5.56
N LYS A 156 -14.07 2.95 -5.17
CA LYS A 156 -15.31 2.32 -4.73
C LYS A 156 -15.87 3.01 -3.48
N ASP A 157 -15.03 3.18 -2.45
CA ASP A 157 -15.43 3.80 -1.18
C ASP A 157 -15.86 5.27 -1.37
N PHE A 158 -15.15 6.02 -2.21
CA PHE A 158 -15.50 7.40 -2.56
C PHE A 158 -16.87 7.51 -3.25
N LYS A 159 -17.13 6.64 -4.23
CA LYS A 159 -18.43 6.61 -4.93
C LYS A 159 -19.58 6.25 -4.00
N GLU A 160 -19.37 5.34 -3.06
CA GLU A 160 -20.37 4.96 -2.07
C GLU A 160 -20.68 6.14 -1.13
N ALA A 161 -19.66 6.86 -0.67
CA ALA A 161 -19.82 8.06 0.16
C ALA A 161 -20.54 9.22 -0.56
N GLU A 162 -20.19 9.49 -1.82
CA GLU A 162 -20.87 10.55 -2.61
C GLU A 162 -22.34 10.22 -2.88
N LYS A 163 -22.67 8.95 -3.12
CA LYS A 163 -24.07 8.52 -3.29
C LYS A 163 -24.86 8.68 -2.00
N ALA A 164 -24.29 8.32 -0.86
CA ALA A 164 -24.93 8.51 0.44
C ALA A 164 -25.27 9.99 0.72
N LYS A 165 -24.37 10.92 0.35
CA LYS A 165 -24.60 12.36 0.49
C LYS A 165 -25.70 12.93 -0.41
N LYS A 166 -25.97 12.32 -1.57
CA LYS A 166 -27.01 12.79 -2.51
C LYS A 166 -28.42 12.34 -2.16
N ASN A 167 -28.55 11.33 -1.30
CA ASN A 167 -29.83 10.76 -0.88
C ASN A 167 -30.34 11.35 0.45
N HIS A 168 -29.63 12.35 1.01
CA HIS A 168 -29.97 13.12 2.20
C HIS A 168 -30.19 14.58 1.81
#